data_AF-A0A7V4E4E4-F1
#
_entry.id   AF-A0A7V4E4E4-F1
#
_cell.length_a   1.000
_cell.length_b   1.000
_cell.length_c   1.000
_cell.angle_alpha   90.00
_cell.angle_beta   90.00
_cell.angle_gamma   90.00
#
_symmetry.space_group_name_H-M   'P 1'
#
loop_
_entity.id
_entity.type
_entity.pdbx_description
1 polymer ?
#
loop_
_entity_poly.entity_id
_entity_poly.type
_entity_poly.pdbx_seq_one_letter_code
_entity_poly.pdbx_strand_id
1 'polypeptide(L)'
;MTTLDFEAFSLSKNFIFESKNVELSNLIANESIAVFPQKSYVIRGIILKYIYDKNVIVLPEESKKAAVLFKKWAEEGKNVLIIDPTTSFMKTLVSLGVSYEPVCSSMNVFRLKKSDEYILEDPSPYNVVEKDLTKILNINCIPKLSLYQHPISNENRSLIIFENVKIPENAKLKFSIALHPQVWNPNKGDGVVFEVFIEHNGEKEKIFSKYIDPKNNPEERKWNDFEIDLSKYSGKNVTIILSTLPGPKNDNRWDWAYWGDLRIVRG
;
A
#
# COMPACT_ATOMS: atom_id res chain seq x y z
N MET A 1 10.00 -4.85 -33.63
CA MET A 1 9.98 -5.70 -32.43
C MET A 1 11.31 -5.46 -31.72
N THR A 2 11.39 -4.40 -30.90
CA THR A 2 12.60 -4.00 -30.20
C THR A 2 12.69 -4.79 -28.90
N THR A 3 13.71 -5.63 -28.78
CA THR A 3 14.13 -6.24 -27.52
C THR A 3 14.45 -5.11 -26.53
N LEU A 4 13.75 -5.11 -25.40
CA LEU A 4 14.07 -4.24 -24.27
C LEU A 4 15.33 -4.79 -23.61
N ASP A 5 16.49 -4.29 -24.02
CA ASP A 5 17.77 -4.64 -23.42
C ASP A 5 17.88 -3.96 -22.05
N PHE A 6 17.43 -4.69 -21.03
CA PHE A 6 17.90 -4.49 -19.67
C PHE A 6 19.15 -5.33 -19.49
N GLU A 7 20.29 -4.71 -19.18
CA GLU A 7 21.45 -5.44 -18.68
C GLU A 7 21.11 -5.98 -17.28
N ALA A 8 20.48 -7.14 -17.23
CA ALA A 8 20.36 -7.93 -16.01
C ALA A 8 21.74 -8.52 -15.71
N PHE A 9 22.38 -8.07 -14.64
CA PHE A 9 23.68 -8.59 -14.23
C PHE A 9 23.51 -10.00 -13.64
N SER A 10 24.04 -11.01 -14.33
CA SER A 10 24.29 -12.34 -13.75
C SER A 10 25.65 -12.31 -13.04
N LEU A 11 25.67 -12.09 -11.74
CA LEU A 11 26.90 -12.09 -10.94
C LEU A 11 27.36 -13.53 -10.67
N SER A 12 28.56 -13.89 -11.12
CA SER A 12 29.18 -15.20 -10.84
C SER A 12 30.42 -15.06 -9.96
N LYS A 13 30.48 -15.87 -8.88
CA LYS A 13 31.63 -16.17 -7.97
C LYS A 13 32.09 -15.01 -7.07
N ASN A 14 32.30 -15.07 -5.75
CA ASN A 14 32.23 -16.04 -4.66
C ASN A 14 32.16 -15.17 -3.38
N PHE A 15 31.16 -15.28 -2.51
CA PHE A 15 31.24 -14.74 -1.13
C PHE A 15 30.29 -15.49 -0.19
N ILE A 16 30.79 -15.93 0.96
CA ILE A 16 30.03 -16.57 2.05
C ILE A 16 29.90 -15.57 3.19
N PHE A 17 28.73 -15.47 3.83
CA PHE A 17 28.63 -14.94 5.19
C PHE A 17 27.35 -15.48 5.87
N GLU A 18 27.22 -15.35 7.21
CA GLU A 18 26.02 -15.67 8.03
C GLU A 18 25.19 -14.43 8.42
N SER A 19 23.86 -14.52 8.30
CA SER A 19 22.89 -13.50 8.73
C SER A 19 22.33 -13.84 10.11
N LYS A 20 22.33 -12.88 11.05
CA LYS A 20 21.63 -13.01 12.35
C LYS A 20 20.12 -12.70 12.27
N ASN A 21 19.56 -12.36 11.11
CA ASN A 21 18.12 -12.15 10.91
C ASN A 21 17.54 -13.31 10.09
N VAL A 22 16.73 -14.12 10.77
CA VAL A 22 16.19 -15.41 10.34
C VAL A 22 15.01 -15.28 9.36
N GLU A 23 14.38 -14.10 9.24
CA GLU A 23 13.15 -13.91 8.44
C GLU A 23 13.37 -13.94 6.92
N LEU A 24 14.38 -13.25 6.38
CA LEU A 24 14.61 -13.16 4.93
C LEU A 24 15.11 -14.49 4.34
N SER A 25 15.95 -15.23 5.05
CA SER A 25 16.48 -16.53 4.58
C SER A 25 15.39 -17.55 4.27
N ASN A 26 14.26 -17.50 4.97
CA ASN A 26 13.12 -18.41 4.75
C ASN A 26 12.29 -18.04 3.51
N LEU A 27 12.26 -16.76 3.13
CA LEU A 27 11.55 -16.26 1.93
C LEU A 27 12.28 -16.63 0.63
N ILE A 28 13.60 -16.82 0.69
CA ILE A 28 14.48 -16.88 -0.48
C ILE A 28 14.52 -18.28 -1.15
N ALA A 29 14.02 -19.33 -0.51
CA ALA A 29 14.23 -20.70 -0.97
C ALA A 29 13.47 -21.10 -2.26
N ASN A 30 12.43 -20.36 -2.69
CA ASN A 30 11.52 -20.81 -3.76
C ASN A 30 11.04 -19.72 -4.75
N GLU A 31 11.59 -18.50 -4.73
CA GLU A 31 11.05 -17.36 -5.49
C GLU A 31 12.11 -16.67 -6.37
N SER A 32 11.67 -16.05 -7.48
CA SER A 32 12.51 -15.06 -8.15
C SER A 32 12.44 -13.76 -7.36
N ILE A 33 13.57 -13.13 -7.08
CA ILE A 33 13.62 -11.95 -6.22
C ILE A 33 14.08 -10.79 -7.07
N ALA A 34 13.43 -9.64 -6.95
CA ALA A 34 13.95 -8.40 -7.49
C ALA A 34 14.22 -7.38 -6.39
N VAL A 35 15.48 -6.95 -6.30
CA VAL A 35 15.92 -6.02 -5.26
C VAL A 35 16.25 -4.69 -5.90
N PHE A 36 15.64 -3.62 -5.39
CA PHE A 36 16.04 -2.25 -5.71
C PHE A 36 16.85 -1.70 -4.55
N PRO A 37 18.14 -1.40 -4.75
CA PRO A 37 18.91 -0.73 -3.72
C PRO A 37 18.47 0.74 -3.65
N GLN A 38 17.77 1.15 -2.58
CA GLN A 38 17.61 2.59 -2.30
C GLN A 38 18.98 3.26 -2.09
N LYS A 39 19.09 4.56 -2.42
CA LYS A 39 20.34 5.36 -2.34
C LYS A 39 21.10 5.25 -1.01
N SER A 40 20.42 4.97 0.11
CA SER A 40 21.01 4.78 1.44
C SER A 40 21.78 3.47 1.61
N TYR A 41 21.50 2.44 0.79
CA TYR A 41 22.23 1.17 0.81
C TYR A 41 23.58 1.24 0.07
N VAL A 42 23.78 2.28 -0.74
CA VAL A 42 25.01 2.54 -1.51
C VAL A 42 26.06 3.30 -0.67
N ILE A 43 25.68 3.91 0.47
CA ILE A 43 26.61 4.69 1.31
C ILE A 43 26.84 4.00 2.65
N ARG A 44 27.39 2.78 2.59
CA ARG A 44 28.30 2.14 3.58
C ARG A 44 28.58 0.69 3.18
N GLY A 45 28.83 0.43 1.90
CA GLY A 45 29.60 -0.73 1.41
C GLY A 45 29.19 -2.15 1.82
N ILE A 46 28.00 -2.41 2.37
CA ILE A 46 27.71 -3.67 3.09
C ILE A 46 26.46 -4.44 2.62
N ILE A 47 25.54 -3.87 1.81
CA ILE A 47 24.21 -4.51 1.62
C ILE A 47 24.03 -5.29 0.29
N LEU A 48 25.01 -5.25 -0.62
CA LEU A 48 25.00 -6.05 -1.86
C LEU A 48 25.74 -7.41 -1.74
N LYS A 49 26.03 -7.87 -0.52
CA LYS A 49 26.92 -9.03 -0.27
C LYS A 49 26.20 -10.38 -0.12
N TYR A 50 24.90 -10.46 -0.38
CA TYR A 50 24.08 -11.65 -0.11
C TYR A 50 22.95 -11.89 -1.10
N ILE A 51 23.33 -12.28 -2.31
CA ILE A 51 22.37 -12.83 -3.25
C ILE A 51 23.09 -13.98 -3.96
N TYR A 52 22.97 -15.18 -3.39
CA TYR A 52 23.39 -16.43 -3.99
C TYR A 52 22.19 -17.36 -4.00
N ASP A 53 21.38 -17.23 -5.06
CA ASP A 53 20.83 -18.38 -5.75
C ASP A 53 20.27 -17.95 -7.12
N LYS A 54 20.11 -18.90 -8.05
CA LYS A 54 19.95 -18.71 -9.50
C LYS A 54 18.74 -17.87 -9.99
N ASN A 55 17.97 -17.21 -9.11
CA ASN A 55 16.68 -16.59 -9.45
C ASN A 55 16.53 -15.13 -9.03
N VAL A 56 17.59 -14.44 -8.59
CA VAL A 56 17.49 -13.06 -8.11
C VAL A 56 18.02 -12.04 -9.14
N ILE A 57 17.19 -11.07 -9.49
CA ILE A 57 17.50 -10.00 -10.45
C ILE A 57 17.56 -8.67 -9.69
N VAL A 58 18.77 -8.17 -9.45
CA VAL A 58 18.97 -6.83 -8.89
C VAL A 58 18.88 -5.82 -10.03
N LEU A 59 17.98 -4.85 -9.92
CA LEU A 59 17.95 -3.72 -10.84
C LEU A 59 18.68 -2.53 -10.21
N PRO A 60 19.54 -1.82 -10.97
CA PRO A 60 20.37 -0.75 -10.41
C PRO A 60 19.56 0.45 -9.94
N GLU A 61 18.34 0.64 -10.47
CA GLU A 61 17.45 1.73 -10.11
C GLU A 61 15.98 1.40 -10.41
N GLU A 62 15.08 2.06 -9.67
CA GLU A 62 13.66 2.07 -9.95
C GLU A 62 13.37 2.97 -11.16
N SER A 63 12.71 2.43 -12.18
CA SER A 63 12.37 3.17 -13.39
C SER A 63 11.05 2.70 -14.01
N LYS A 64 10.43 3.53 -14.86
CA LYS A 64 9.23 3.13 -15.62
C LYS A 64 9.49 1.89 -16.48
N LYS A 65 10.68 1.78 -17.08
CA LYS A 65 11.07 0.59 -17.84
C LYS A 65 11.13 -0.65 -16.94
N ALA A 66 11.65 -0.51 -15.71
CA ALA A 66 11.71 -1.61 -14.75
C ALA A 66 10.28 -2.04 -14.38
N ALA A 67 9.37 -1.10 -14.12
CA ALA A 67 7.98 -1.40 -13.84
C ALA A 67 7.28 -2.17 -14.97
N VAL A 68 7.58 -1.85 -16.25
CA VAL A 68 7.08 -2.61 -17.41
C VAL A 68 7.62 -4.05 -17.43
N LEU A 69 8.89 -4.26 -17.08
CA LEU A 69 9.47 -5.59 -16.96
C LEU A 69 8.79 -6.41 -15.84
N PHE A 70 8.53 -5.79 -14.70
CA PHE A 70 7.82 -6.43 -13.58
C PHE A 70 6.40 -6.81 -13.92
N LYS A 71 5.69 -5.94 -14.63
CA LYS A 71 4.37 -6.28 -15.17
C LYS A 71 4.43 -7.56 -16.00
N LYS A 72 5.37 -7.62 -16.95
CA LYS A 72 5.55 -8.81 -17.80
C LYS A 72 5.81 -10.07 -16.96
N TRP A 73 6.67 -9.98 -15.94
CA TRP A 73 6.94 -11.13 -15.07
C TRP A 73 5.74 -11.55 -14.22
N ALA A 74 4.97 -10.59 -13.71
CA ALA A 74 3.73 -10.88 -13.00
C ALA A 74 2.70 -11.56 -13.92
N GLU A 75 2.57 -11.10 -15.18
CA GLU A 75 1.71 -11.72 -16.21
C GLU A 75 2.16 -13.15 -16.57
N GLU A 76 3.48 -13.39 -16.59
CA GLU A 76 4.09 -14.71 -16.77
C GLU A 76 3.96 -15.62 -15.54
N GLY A 77 3.37 -15.12 -14.44
CA GLY A 77 3.19 -15.88 -13.20
C GLY A 77 4.49 -16.15 -12.45
N LYS A 78 5.53 -15.34 -12.68
CA LYS A 78 6.77 -15.44 -11.92
C LYS A 78 6.54 -14.94 -10.50
N ASN A 79 7.05 -15.69 -9.53
CA ASN A 79 7.14 -15.18 -8.16
C ASN A 79 8.19 -14.08 -8.16
N VAL A 80 7.79 -12.84 -7.94
CA VAL A 80 8.70 -11.70 -7.87
C VAL A 80 8.49 -10.98 -6.54
N LEU A 81 9.53 -10.98 -5.71
CA LEU A 81 9.59 -10.13 -4.54
C LEU A 81 10.21 -8.77 -4.90
N ILE A 82 9.65 -7.69 -4.36
CA ILE A 82 10.19 -6.34 -4.41
C ILE A 82 10.52 -5.92 -2.99
N ILE A 83 11.74 -5.43 -2.77
CA ILE A 83 12.25 -5.05 -1.45
C ILE A 83 12.52 -3.55 -1.42
N ASP A 84 11.98 -2.88 -0.39
CA ASP A 84 12.10 -1.45 -0.12
C ASP A 84 11.82 -0.54 -1.34
N PRO A 85 10.72 -0.75 -2.09
CA PRO A 85 10.42 0.13 -3.20
C PRO A 85 10.09 1.55 -2.72
N THR A 86 10.33 2.56 -3.56
CA THR A 86 9.76 3.89 -3.31
C THR A 86 8.24 3.90 -3.54
N THR A 87 7.54 4.81 -2.86
CA THR A 87 6.10 5.05 -3.11
C THR A 87 5.82 5.36 -4.58
N SER A 88 6.67 6.15 -5.23
CA SER A 88 6.51 6.53 -6.66
C SER A 88 6.57 5.32 -7.58
N PHE A 89 7.49 4.40 -7.27
CA PHE A 89 7.64 3.17 -8.04
C PHE A 89 6.46 2.21 -7.83
N MET A 90 5.97 2.07 -6.59
CA MET A 90 4.75 1.32 -6.31
C MET A 90 3.55 1.88 -7.08
N LYS A 91 3.33 3.21 -7.07
CA LYS A 91 2.28 3.85 -7.90
C LYS A 91 2.44 3.53 -9.39
N THR A 92 3.68 3.56 -9.88
CA THR A 92 3.95 3.24 -11.29
C THR A 92 3.55 1.79 -11.62
N LEU A 93 3.87 0.82 -10.76
CA LEU A 93 3.46 -0.58 -10.95
C LEU A 93 1.94 -0.74 -10.96
N VAL A 94 1.28 -0.09 -10.01
CA VAL A 94 -0.17 -0.10 -9.88
C VAL A 94 -0.85 0.49 -11.11
N SER A 95 -0.40 1.67 -11.57
CA SER A 95 -0.91 2.32 -12.79
C SER A 95 -0.75 1.45 -14.06
N LEU A 96 0.19 0.50 -14.04
CA LEU A 96 0.43 -0.44 -15.11
C LEU A 96 -0.45 -1.70 -15.01
N GLY A 97 -1.29 -1.80 -13.97
CA GLY A 97 -2.19 -2.93 -13.71
C GLY A 97 -1.53 -4.08 -12.94
N VAL A 98 -0.41 -3.84 -12.27
CA VAL A 98 0.28 -4.86 -11.46
C VAL A 98 -0.31 -4.84 -10.06
N SER A 99 -0.82 -5.99 -9.61
CA SER A 99 -1.16 -6.16 -8.20
C SER A 99 0.02 -6.68 -7.40
N TYR A 100 -0.11 -6.54 -6.09
CA TYR A 100 0.86 -7.02 -5.14
C TYR A 100 0.18 -7.56 -3.88
N GLU A 101 0.91 -8.35 -3.12
CA GLU A 101 0.61 -8.65 -1.73
C GLU A 101 1.76 -8.22 -0.84
N PRO A 102 1.48 -7.63 0.33
CA PRO A 102 2.53 -7.33 1.28
C PRO A 102 3.02 -8.60 1.97
N VAL A 103 4.32 -8.65 2.21
CA VAL A 103 4.99 -9.75 2.91
C VAL A 103 5.44 -9.24 4.27
N CYS A 104 5.14 -10.01 5.32
CA CYS A 104 5.55 -9.68 6.67
C CYS A 104 7.08 -9.62 6.77
N SER A 105 7.63 -8.42 6.99
CA SER A 105 9.06 -8.17 7.11
C SER A 105 9.32 -6.84 7.80
N SER A 106 10.48 -6.75 8.48
CA SER A 106 11.01 -5.46 8.96
C SER A 106 11.35 -4.50 7.81
N MET A 107 11.48 -5.00 6.58
CA MET A 107 11.63 -4.24 5.35
C MET A 107 10.28 -4.15 4.61
N ASN A 108 10.12 -3.18 3.70
CA ASN A 108 8.94 -3.12 2.86
C ASN A 108 9.05 -4.15 1.75
N VAL A 109 8.53 -5.36 1.98
CA VAL A 109 8.56 -6.44 0.99
C VAL A 109 7.18 -6.65 0.39
N PHE A 110 7.11 -6.71 -0.93
CA PHE A 110 5.89 -6.95 -1.70
C PHE A 110 6.11 -8.11 -2.67
N ARG A 111 5.16 -9.05 -2.75
CA ARG A 111 5.13 -10.07 -3.80
C ARG A 111 4.19 -9.63 -4.91
N LEU A 112 4.66 -9.60 -6.15
CA LEU A 112 3.83 -9.25 -7.30
C LEU A 112 2.84 -10.36 -7.64
N LYS A 113 1.65 -9.95 -8.10
CA LYS A 113 0.58 -10.84 -8.56
C LYS A 113 0.07 -10.41 -9.92
N LYS A 114 -0.33 -11.40 -10.73
CA LYS A 114 -1.23 -11.18 -11.86
C LYS A 114 -2.57 -10.67 -11.34
N SER A 115 -3.19 -9.71 -12.00
CA SER A 115 -4.41 -9.10 -11.46
C SER A 115 -5.42 -8.62 -12.49
N ASP A 116 -6.69 -8.77 -12.10
CA ASP A 116 -7.86 -8.06 -12.61
C ASP A 116 -8.35 -6.97 -11.61
N GLU A 117 -7.48 -6.55 -10.67
CA GLU A 117 -7.80 -5.60 -9.61
C GLU A 117 -7.52 -4.15 -10.04
N TYR A 118 -8.33 -3.22 -9.54
CA TYR A 118 -8.18 -1.78 -9.80
C TYR A 118 -7.90 -1.06 -8.48
N ILE A 119 -6.66 -0.62 -8.28
CA ILE A 119 -6.35 0.28 -7.15
C ILE A 119 -6.82 1.69 -7.54
N LEU A 120 -7.43 2.38 -6.59
CA LEU A 120 -7.91 3.74 -6.82
C LEU A 120 -6.73 4.71 -6.70
N GLU A 121 -6.32 5.25 -7.84
CA GLU A 121 -5.29 6.29 -7.96
C GLU A 121 -5.93 7.63 -8.36
N ASP A 122 -5.26 8.74 -8.05
CA ASP A 122 -5.70 10.14 -8.29
C ASP A 122 -6.95 10.60 -7.52
N PRO A 123 -6.90 10.68 -6.18
CA PRO A 123 -7.91 11.41 -5.44
C PRO A 123 -7.81 12.92 -5.67
N SER A 124 -8.96 13.59 -5.73
CA SER A 124 -9.08 15.03 -5.51
C SER A 124 -9.15 15.29 -4.00
N PRO A 125 -8.10 15.86 -3.36
CA PRO A 125 -8.15 16.17 -1.94
C PRO A 125 -9.11 17.34 -1.69
N TYR A 126 -10.02 17.19 -0.73
CA TYR A 126 -10.92 18.27 -0.29
C TYR A 126 -10.86 18.40 1.23
N ASN A 127 -10.42 19.55 1.74
CA ASN A 127 -10.15 19.74 3.17
C ASN A 127 -9.15 18.71 3.74
N VAL A 128 -7.93 18.68 3.17
CA VAL A 128 -6.84 17.81 3.61
C VAL A 128 -5.63 18.64 4.04
N VAL A 129 -5.01 18.26 5.16
CA VAL A 129 -3.93 19.01 5.82
C VAL A 129 -2.56 18.78 5.16
N GLU A 130 -2.35 17.66 4.47
CA GLU A 130 -1.07 17.29 3.87
C GLU A 130 -1.13 17.21 2.33
N LYS A 131 -0.05 17.62 1.64
CA LYS A 131 0.04 17.61 0.16
C LYS A 131 0.48 16.25 -0.42
N ASP A 132 1.24 15.46 0.34
CA ASP A 132 1.70 14.13 -0.08
C ASP A 132 0.96 13.05 0.70
N LEU A 133 -0.17 12.62 0.16
CA LEU A 133 -1.11 11.73 0.84
C LEU A 133 -0.70 10.28 0.76
N THR A 134 -0.05 9.86 -0.33
CA THR A 134 0.25 8.46 -0.52
C THR A 134 1.64 8.13 0.02
N LYS A 135 1.75 7.13 0.88
CA LYS A 135 3.02 6.65 1.43
C LYS A 135 2.97 5.14 1.59
N ILE A 136 4.11 4.47 1.51
CA ILE A 136 4.22 3.10 2.01
C ILE A 136 4.35 3.20 3.54
N LEU A 137 3.41 2.62 4.27
CA LEU A 137 3.44 2.55 5.73
C LEU A 137 3.54 1.09 6.17
N ASN A 138 4.54 0.78 6.99
CA ASN A 138 4.72 -0.53 7.59
C ASN A 138 4.19 -0.52 9.04
N ILE A 139 3.16 -1.33 9.30
CA ILE A 139 2.59 -1.52 10.64
C ILE A 139 2.74 -3.00 10.99
N ASN A 140 3.47 -3.27 12.09
CA ASN A 140 3.76 -4.63 12.56
C ASN A 140 4.26 -5.55 11.44
N CYS A 141 5.28 -5.08 10.72
CA CYS A 141 5.92 -5.78 9.62
C CYS A 141 5.05 -5.96 8.36
N ILE A 142 3.84 -5.41 8.29
CA ILE A 142 2.99 -5.46 7.11
C ILE A 142 3.00 -4.08 6.40
N PRO A 143 3.75 -3.93 5.29
CA PRO A 143 3.75 -2.70 4.50
C PRO A 143 2.49 -2.57 3.65
N LYS A 144 1.89 -1.37 3.55
CA LYS A 144 0.77 -1.11 2.62
C LYS A 144 0.97 0.23 1.91
N LEU A 145 0.57 0.31 0.63
CA LEU A 145 0.42 1.61 -0.02
C LEU A 145 -0.79 2.29 0.64
N SER A 146 -0.56 3.44 1.24
CA SER A 146 -1.49 4.03 2.19
C SER A 146 -1.76 5.49 1.89
N LEU A 147 -3.00 5.93 2.10
CA LEU A 147 -3.38 7.34 2.09
C LEU A 147 -3.41 7.85 3.52
N TYR A 148 -2.57 8.81 3.84
CA TYR A 148 -2.64 9.55 5.08
C TYR A 148 -3.85 10.49 5.04
N GLN A 149 -4.58 10.53 6.15
CA GLN A 149 -5.65 11.49 6.36
C GLN A 149 -5.66 11.90 7.82
N HIS A 150 -5.86 13.18 8.08
CA HIS A 150 -5.97 13.72 9.43
C HIS A 150 -7.34 14.36 9.60
N PRO A 151 -8.12 14.01 10.63
CA PRO A 151 -9.36 14.68 10.93
C PRO A 151 -9.20 16.18 11.15
N ILE A 152 -10.30 16.90 10.95
CA ILE A 152 -10.39 18.32 11.27
C ILE A 152 -11.21 18.46 12.55
N SER A 153 -10.83 19.36 13.43
CA SER A 153 -11.58 19.66 14.65
C SER A 153 -12.96 20.26 14.35
N ASN A 154 -13.82 20.34 15.37
CA ASN A 154 -15.16 20.93 15.30
C ASN A 154 -16.16 20.10 14.48
N GLU A 155 -16.08 18.77 14.57
CA GLU A 155 -17.00 17.83 13.89
C GLU A 155 -16.99 17.91 12.36
N ASN A 156 -16.03 18.65 11.79
CA ASN A 156 -15.84 18.72 10.36
C ASN A 156 -15.09 17.48 9.85
N ARG A 157 -15.58 16.95 8.73
CA ARG A 157 -14.94 15.84 8.05
C ARG A 157 -13.74 16.31 7.26
N SER A 158 -12.59 15.64 7.44
CA SER A 158 -11.61 15.61 6.35
C SER A 158 -12.14 14.68 5.26
N LEU A 159 -11.97 15.04 3.98
CA LEU A 159 -12.47 14.27 2.85
C LEU A 159 -11.36 13.97 1.82
N ILE A 160 -11.34 12.75 1.31
CA ILE A 160 -10.60 12.37 0.10
C ILE A 160 -11.63 11.87 -0.90
N ILE A 161 -11.68 12.49 -2.08
CA ILE A 161 -12.74 12.27 -3.06
C ILE A 161 -12.15 11.64 -4.32
N PHE A 162 -12.70 10.50 -4.73
CA PHE A 162 -12.42 9.88 -6.02
C PHE A 162 -13.66 10.04 -6.89
N GLU A 163 -13.57 10.90 -7.90
CA GLU A 163 -14.70 11.21 -8.78
C GLU A 163 -14.72 10.27 -9.99
N ASN A 164 -15.93 10.04 -10.52
CA ASN A 164 -16.14 9.29 -11.76
C ASN A 164 -15.49 7.89 -11.77
N VAL A 165 -15.52 7.22 -10.61
CA VAL A 165 -15.00 5.86 -10.46
C VAL A 165 -15.99 4.88 -11.08
N LYS A 166 -15.55 4.17 -12.12
CA LYS A 166 -16.35 3.12 -12.75
C LYS A 166 -16.36 1.87 -11.87
N ILE A 167 -17.55 1.43 -11.48
CA ILE A 167 -17.75 0.21 -10.68
C ILE A 167 -17.98 -0.98 -11.61
N PRO A 168 -17.08 -1.99 -11.62
CA PRO A 168 -17.30 -3.22 -12.36
C PRO A 168 -18.51 -4.03 -11.85
N GLU A 169 -18.95 -5.01 -12.64
CA GLU A 169 -19.92 -6.00 -12.16
C GLU A 169 -19.35 -6.79 -10.97
N ASN A 170 -20.22 -7.10 -9.99
CA ASN A 170 -19.90 -7.83 -8.75
C ASN A 170 -18.72 -7.24 -7.96
N ALA A 171 -18.51 -5.92 -8.06
CA ALA A 171 -17.34 -5.29 -7.46
C ALA A 171 -17.42 -5.21 -5.93
N LYS A 172 -16.25 -5.24 -5.28
CA LYS A 172 -16.09 -4.98 -3.85
C LYS A 172 -15.02 -3.91 -3.61
N LEU A 173 -15.27 -3.04 -2.64
CA LEU A 173 -14.26 -2.11 -2.13
C LEU A 173 -13.49 -2.80 -1.00
N LYS A 174 -12.19 -3.01 -1.20
CA LYS A 174 -11.26 -3.52 -0.19
C LYS A 174 -10.36 -2.41 0.29
N PHE A 175 -10.16 -2.34 1.60
CA PHE A 175 -9.25 -1.38 2.21
C PHE A 175 -8.91 -1.79 3.64
N SER A 176 -7.96 -1.08 4.22
CA SER A 176 -7.60 -1.18 5.63
C SER A 176 -7.66 0.19 6.27
N ILE A 177 -7.90 0.23 7.58
CA ILE A 177 -7.74 1.45 8.38
C ILE A 177 -6.76 1.18 9.51
N ALA A 178 -5.98 2.20 9.85
CA ALA A 178 -5.10 2.18 11.01
C ALA A 178 -4.79 3.59 11.50
N LEU A 179 -4.36 3.70 12.77
CA LEU A 179 -3.62 4.86 13.24
C LEU A 179 -2.13 4.53 13.32
N HIS A 180 -1.30 5.53 13.07
CA HIS A 180 0.15 5.40 13.10
C HIS A 180 0.64 4.76 14.43
N PRO A 181 1.61 3.82 14.42
CA PRO A 181 2.09 3.17 15.63
C PRO A 181 2.55 4.12 16.74
N GLN A 182 3.12 5.27 16.36
CA GLN A 182 3.56 6.28 17.32
C GLN A 182 2.40 6.89 18.13
N VAL A 183 1.15 6.79 17.70
CA VAL A 183 -0.01 7.38 18.41
C VAL A 183 -0.71 6.41 19.36
N TRP A 184 -0.29 5.14 19.42
CA TRP A 184 -0.84 4.15 20.35
C TRP A 184 -0.44 4.38 21.81
N ASN A 185 0.41 5.38 22.08
CA ASN A 185 0.85 5.72 23.43
C ASN A 185 -0.34 6.20 24.29
N PRO A 186 -0.44 5.79 25.57
CA PRO A 186 -1.50 6.22 26.49
C PRO A 186 -1.69 7.74 26.64
N ASN A 187 -0.66 8.54 26.35
CA ASN A 187 -0.70 10.00 26.47
C ASN A 187 -1.07 10.72 25.17
N LYS A 188 -1.45 9.99 24.11
CA LYS A 188 -1.82 10.55 22.80
C LYS A 188 -3.33 10.47 22.56
N GLY A 189 -3.74 10.75 21.31
CA GLY A 189 -5.10 11.04 20.83
C GLY A 189 -6.22 10.13 21.33
N ASP A 190 -7.44 10.45 20.95
CA ASP A 190 -8.65 9.80 21.45
C ASP A 190 -9.37 8.96 20.38
N GLY A 191 -8.65 8.55 19.33
CA GLY A 191 -9.16 7.69 18.29
C GLY A 191 -9.75 8.46 17.11
N VAL A 192 -10.11 7.73 16.06
CA VAL A 192 -10.61 8.33 14.80
C VAL A 192 -11.80 7.54 14.31
N VAL A 193 -12.81 8.24 13.80
CA VAL A 193 -13.90 7.63 13.05
C VAL A 193 -13.56 7.67 11.56
N PHE A 194 -13.56 6.51 10.92
CA PHE A 194 -13.42 6.33 9.48
C PHE A 194 -14.79 6.11 8.87
N GLU A 195 -15.12 6.84 7.81
CA GLU A 195 -16.37 6.68 7.07
C GLU A 195 -16.10 6.57 5.57
N VAL A 196 -16.90 5.77 4.86
CA VAL A 196 -16.91 5.73 3.39
C VAL A 196 -18.32 6.07 2.93
N PHE A 197 -18.39 7.00 1.98
CA PHE A 197 -19.63 7.36 1.30
C PHE A 197 -19.52 7.05 -0.19
N ILE A 198 -20.66 6.71 -0.78
CA ILE A 198 -20.84 6.67 -2.23
C ILE A 198 -21.83 7.77 -2.59
N GLU A 199 -21.48 8.58 -3.57
CA GLU A 199 -22.39 9.53 -4.18
C GLU A 199 -22.67 9.13 -5.63
N HIS A 200 -23.96 9.05 -5.98
CA HIS A 200 -24.42 8.68 -7.31
C HIS A 200 -25.74 9.41 -7.60
N ASN A 201 -25.83 10.07 -8.76
CA ASN A 201 -27.00 10.87 -9.17
C ASN A 201 -27.47 11.92 -8.13
N GLY A 202 -26.52 12.51 -7.39
CA GLY A 202 -26.82 13.52 -6.38
C GLY A 202 -27.30 12.97 -5.03
N GLU A 203 -27.44 11.65 -4.90
CA GLU A 203 -27.69 10.99 -3.61
C GLU A 203 -26.38 10.53 -2.98
N LYS A 204 -26.16 10.88 -1.72
CA LYS A 204 -24.99 10.50 -0.93
C LYS A 204 -25.39 9.50 0.15
N GLU A 205 -24.78 8.32 0.11
CA GLU A 205 -25.04 7.22 1.04
C GLU A 205 -23.78 6.86 1.83
N LYS A 206 -23.91 6.70 3.14
CA LYS A 206 -22.83 6.18 3.98
C LYS A 206 -22.84 4.66 3.95
N ILE A 207 -21.83 4.06 3.35
CA ILE A 207 -21.70 2.61 3.22
C ILE A 207 -20.77 1.98 4.27
N PHE A 208 -20.04 2.81 5.02
CA PHE A 208 -19.14 2.37 6.10
C PHE A 208 -19.00 3.41 7.19
N SER A 209 -18.88 2.94 8.44
CA SER A 209 -18.48 3.76 9.58
C SER A 209 -17.82 2.88 10.64
N LYS A 210 -16.59 3.22 11.03
CA LYS A 210 -15.85 2.50 12.06
C LYS A 210 -14.98 3.47 12.86
N TYR A 211 -15.19 3.48 14.17
CA TYR A 211 -14.27 4.10 15.12
C TYR A 211 -13.20 3.10 15.55
N ILE A 212 -11.95 3.59 15.65
CA ILE A 212 -10.83 2.85 16.27
C ILE A 212 -10.09 3.75 17.26
N ASP A 213 -9.61 3.14 18.34
CA ASP A 213 -8.81 3.74 19.41
C ASP A 213 -7.72 2.73 19.85
N PRO A 214 -6.68 2.54 19.03
CA PRO A 214 -5.61 1.59 19.31
C PRO A 214 -4.79 1.93 20.56
N LYS A 215 -4.94 3.12 21.12
CA LYS A 215 -4.37 3.46 22.42
C LYS A 215 -5.05 2.63 23.52
N ASN A 216 -6.39 2.65 23.57
CA ASN A 216 -7.16 1.93 24.58
C ASN A 216 -7.46 0.47 24.21
N ASN A 217 -7.43 0.15 22.91
CA ASN A 217 -7.74 -1.19 22.39
C ASN A 217 -6.52 -1.79 21.67
N PRO A 218 -5.69 -2.60 22.34
CA PRO A 218 -4.50 -3.20 21.73
C PRO A 218 -4.77 -4.05 20.49
N GLU A 219 -5.95 -4.66 20.38
CA GLU A 219 -6.35 -5.46 19.21
C GLU A 219 -6.45 -4.63 17.92
N GLU A 220 -6.62 -3.31 18.03
CA GLU A 220 -6.71 -2.40 16.90
C GLU A 220 -5.32 -1.87 16.45
N ARG A 221 -4.24 -2.23 17.16
CA ARG A 221 -2.85 -1.84 16.87
C ARG A 221 -2.27 -2.60 15.68
N LYS A 222 -2.96 -2.57 14.55
CA LYS A 222 -2.64 -3.27 13.31
C LYS A 222 -3.39 -2.62 12.15
N TRP A 223 -3.15 -3.09 10.93
CA TRP A 223 -4.09 -2.87 9.84
C TRP A 223 -5.40 -3.59 10.15
N ASN A 224 -6.51 -2.84 10.19
CA ASN A 224 -7.84 -3.41 10.35
C ASN A 224 -8.48 -3.47 8.95
N ASP A 225 -8.68 -4.68 8.43
CA ASP A 225 -9.08 -4.92 7.04
C ASP A 225 -10.60 -4.98 6.89
N PHE A 226 -11.11 -4.38 5.80
CA PHE A 226 -12.53 -4.30 5.49
C PHE A 226 -12.81 -4.57 4.02
N GLU A 227 -13.99 -5.11 3.76
CA GLU A 227 -14.53 -5.38 2.43
C GLU A 227 -16.00 -4.96 2.41
N ILE A 228 -16.38 -4.15 1.41
CA ILE A 228 -17.76 -3.68 1.23
C ILE A 228 -18.24 -4.09 -0.16
N ASP A 229 -19.43 -4.69 -0.22
CA ASP A 229 -20.08 -5.00 -1.48
C ASP A 229 -20.53 -3.72 -2.20
N LEU A 230 -20.12 -3.57 -3.47
CA LEU A 230 -20.52 -2.47 -4.34
C LEU A 230 -21.53 -2.89 -5.41
N SER A 231 -22.10 -4.10 -5.34
CA SER A 231 -23.01 -4.63 -6.36
C SER A 231 -24.22 -3.73 -6.66
N LYS A 232 -24.68 -2.93 -5.68
CA LYS A 232 -25.72 -1.89 -5.87
C LYS A 232 -25.35 -0.85 -6.94
N TYR A 233 -24.05 -0.65 -7.17
CA TYR A 233 -23.48 0.33 -8.09
C TYR A 233 -22.84 -0.30 -9.33
N SER A 234 -22.98 -1.61 -9.55
CA SER A 234 -22.44 -2.31 -10.72
C SER A 234 -22.75 -1.59 -12.03
N GLY A 235 -21.73 -1.43 -12.87
CA GLY A 235 -21.82 -0.78 -14.19
C GLY A 235 -21.95 0.75 -14.14
N LYS A 236 -22.05 1.36 -12.96
CA LYS A 236 -22.23 2.81 -12.79
C LYS A 236 -20.88 3.50 -12.57
N ASN A 237 -20.87 4.80 -12.87
CA ASN A 237 -19.83 5.70 -12.38
C ASN A 237 -20.33 6.34 -11.08
N VAL A 238 -19.49 6.37 -10.05
CA VAL A 238 -19.82 6.94 -8.75
C VAL A 238 -18.70 7.83 -8.25
N THR A 239 -19.00 8.66 -7.26
CA THR A 239 -18.00 9.34 -6.46
C THR A 239 -17.80 8.57 -5.16
N ILE A 240 -16.57 8.15 -4.87
CA ILE A 240 -16.20 7.49 -3.61
C ILE A 240 -15.56 8.53 -2.70
N ILE A 241 -16.10 8.69 -1.50
CA ILE A 241 -15.63 9.70 -0.54
C ILE A 241 -15.16 8.98 0.71
N LEU A 242 -13.86 9.07 0.99
CA LEU A 242 -13.29 8.67 2.26
C LEU A 242 -13.36 9.84 3.23
N SER A 243 -13.70 9.56 4.48
CA SER A 243 -13.82 10.59 5.50
C SER A 243 -13.24 10.16 6.83
N THR A 244 -12.61 11.11 7.51
CA THR A 244 -12.22 10.95 8.91
C THR A 244 -12.79 12.08 9.77
N LEU A 245 -13.15 11.72 11.01
CA LEU A 245 -13.60 12.61 12.07
C LEU A 245 -12.76 12.33 13.33
N PRO A 246 -12.53 13.36 14.18
CA PRO A 246 -11.84 13.17 15.44
C PRO A 246 -12.64 12.24 16.36
N GLY A 247 -11.96 11.73 17.39
CA GLY A 247 -12.56 10.88 18.40
C GLY A 247 -13.62 11.59 19.26
N PRO A 248 -14.16 10.90 20.27
CA PRO A 248 -15.28 11.39 21.09
C PRO A 248 -15.05 12.73 21.81
N LYS A 249 -13.81 13.16 22.00
CA LYS A 249 -13.44 14.44 22.62
C LYS A 249 -13.29 15.56 21.58
N ASN A 250 -13.51 15.26 20.30
CA ASN A 250 -13.36 16.20 19.18
C ASN A 250 -11.96 16.84 19.14
N ASP A 251 -10.95 16.10 19.61
CA ASP A 251 -9.57 16.52 19.73
C ASP A 251 -8.73 15.82 18.66
N ASN A 252 -8.51 16.49 17.53
CA ASN A 252 -7.80 15.86 16.42
C ASN A 252 -6.29 15.69 16.64
N ARG A 253 -5.75 16.03 17.82
CA ARG A 253 -4.31 15.87 18.07
C ARG A 253 -3.94 14.39 18.09
N TRP A 254 -2.94 14.03 17.28
CA TRP A 254 -2.43 12.66 17.14
C TRP A 254 -3.36 11.70 16.40
N ASP A 255 -4.29 12.23 15.62
CA ASP A 255 -5.18 11.45 14.78
C ASP A 255 -4.53 11.15 13.42
N TRP A 256 -3.37 10.50 13.48
CA TRP A 256 -2.59 10.15 12.30
C TRP A 256 -3.18 8.90 11.63
N ALA A 257 -4.26 9.11 10.89
CA ALA A 257 -5.07 8.07 10.27
C ALA A 257 -4.56 7.70 8.87
N TYR A 258 -4.69 6.42 8.54
CA TYR A 258 -4.27 5.87 7.26
C TYR A 258 -5.32 4.92 6.70
N TRP A 259 -5.57 5.06 5.39
CA TRP A 259 -6.29 4.08 4.57
C TRP A 259 -5.27 3.23 3.81
N GLY A 260 -5.19 1.94 4.08
CA GLY A 260 -4.23 1.02 3.44
C GLY A 260 -4.85 0.23 2.29
N ASP A 261 -4.10 0.05 1.20
CA ASP A 261 -4.44 -0.79 0.04
C ASP A 261 -5.89 -0.64 -0.46
N LEU A 262 -6.35 0.61 -0.61
CA LEU A 262 -7.68 0.93 -1.13
C LEU A 262 -7.82 0.50 -2.59
N ARG A 263 -8.66 -0.49 -2.86
CA ARG A 263 -8.85 -1.06 -4.20
C ARG A 263 -10.25 -1.57 -4.45
N ILE A 264 -10.65 -1.53 -5.71
CA ILE A 264 -11.85 -2.18 -6.22
C ILE A 264 -11.43 -3.50 -6.86
N VAL A 265 -12.04 -4.59 -6.41
CA VAL A 265 -11.84 -5.92 -6.97
C VAL A 265 -13.12 -6.42 -7.59
N ARG A 266 -13.02 -7.19 -8.68
CA ARG A 266 -14.15 -7.96 -9.21
C ARG A 266 -14.39 -9.17 -8.30
N GLY A 267 -15.64 -9.43 -7.97
CA GLY A 267 -16.09 -10.61 -7.21
C GLY A 267 -16.22 -11.85 -8.07
#